data_AF-A0A0P1AXY1-F1
#
_entry.id   AF-A0A0P1AXY1-F1
#
_cell.length_a   1.000
_cell.length_b   1.000
_cell.length_c   1.000
_cell.angle_alpha   90.00
_cell.angle_beta   90.00
_cell.angle_gamma   90.00
#
_symmetry.space_group_name_H-M   'P 1'
#
loop_
_entity.id
_entity.type
_entity.pdbx_description
1 polymer ?
#
loop_
_entity_poly.entity_id
_entity_poly.type
_entity_poly.pdbx_seq_one_letter_code
_entity_poly.pdbx_strand_id
1 'polypeptide(L)'
;MVSDTPLSRSSSTSEKIQVWALDSLPGTGENDYASRDVTSSIETILPVVKKISVPIHSKTELIKELQRHGVALGEAQWLTTNLRLISKSPELYEWKMNADVIDELYQSFLSTDLWPVIEHLDARKCNDVEIHFVHASNNNMWSPNLLRRLDALREKHVYRHLLEKSGHWYIRLGDQRKFRR
;
A
#
# COMPACT_ATOMS: atom_id res chain seq x y z
N MET A 1 -0.61 -44.19 51.56
CA MET A 1 -0.85 -43.96 50.13
C MET A 1 -1.39 -42.55 49.97
N VAL A 2 -0.51 -41.59 49.69
CA VAL A 2 -0.88 -40.26 49.19
C VAL A 2 -0.04 -40.07 47.95
N SER A 3 -0.72 -39.94 46.80
CA SER A 3 -0.13 -39.95 45.48
C SER A 3 0.27 -38.52 45.10
N ASP A 4 1.57 -38.23 45.08
CA ASP A 4 2.09 -37.01 44.47
C ASP A 4 1.97 -37.13 42.95
N THR A 5 1.08 -36.32 42.37
CA THR A 5 1.00 -36.12 40.91
C THR A 5 1.60 -34.76 40.61
N PRO A 6 2.68 -34.65 39.80
CA PRO A 6 3.21 -33.37 39.43
C PRO A 6 2.27 -32.71 38.41
N LEU A 7 1.84 -31.46 38.67
CA LEU A 7 1.19 -30.63 37.67
C LEU A 7 2.14 -30.48 36.48
N SER A 8 1.74 -31.01 35.31
CA SER A 8 2.44 -30.70 34.08
C SER A 8 2.27 -29.21 33.79
N ARG A 9 3.39 -28.51 33.61
CA ARG A 9 3.40 -27.17 33.03
C ARG A 9 2.75 -27.28 31.66
N SER A 10 1.66 -26.55 31.45
CA SER A 10 1.11 -26.31 30.13
C SER A 10 2.21 -25.73 29.24
N SER A 11 2.54 -26.45 28.18
CA SER A 11 3.33 -25.95 27.07
C SER A 11 2.57 -24.78 26.47
N SER A 12 3.05 -23.56 26.69
CA SER A 12 2.60 -22.38 25.96
C SER A 12 2.93 -22.59 24.48
N THR A 13 1.94 -22.91 23.67
CA THR A 13 2.04 -22.79 22.21
C THR A 13 2.34 -21.33 21.90
N SER A 14 3.57 -21.04 21.48
CA SER A 14 3.90 -19.72 20.93
C SER A 14 3.01 -19.50 19.70
N GLU A 15 2.16 -18.48 19.73
CA GLU A 15 1.33 -18.14 18.57
C GLU A 15 2.25 -17.58 17.48
N LYS A 16 2.25 -18.23 16.31
CA LYS A 16 2.96 -17.74 15.14
C LYS A 16 2.33 -16.43 14.66
N ILE A 17 3.15 -15.41 14.48
CA ILE A 17 2.78 -14.11 13.93
C ILE A 17 2.86 -14.19 12.41
N GLN A 18 1.78 -13.81 11.73
CA GLN A 18 1.76 -13.71 10.27
C GLN A 18 1.70 -12.26 9.81
N VAL A 19 2.59 -11.90 8.89
CA VAL A 19 2.62 -10.60 8.22
C VAL A 19 2.21 -10.77 6.77
N TRP A 20 1.19 -10.05 6.34
CA TRP A 20 0.68 -10.11 4.97
C TRP A 20 0.97 -8.79 4.25
N ALA A 21 1.91 -8.82 3.31
CA ALA A 21 2.26 -7.70 2.45
C ALA A 21 1.44 -7.78 1.16
N LEU A 22 0.57 -6.80 0.96
CA LEU A 22 -0.38 -6.79 -0.15
C LEU A 22 0.13 -5.91 -1.29
N ASP A 23 0.57 -6.54 -2.38
CA ASP A 23 1.02 -5.97 -3.65
C ASP A 23 2.07 -4.87 -3.48
N SER A 24 2.83 -4.98 -2.40
CA SER A 24 3.95 -4.12 -2.02
C SER A 24 5.23 -4.90 -2.19
N LEU A 25 6.17 -4.31 -2.90
CA LEU A 25 7.51 -4.82 -3.08
C LEU A 25 8.35 -4.49 -1.84
N PRO A 26 9.34 -5.32 -1.49
CA PRO A 26 10.17 -5.11 -0.32
C PRO A 26 11.30 -4.09 -0.49
N GLY A 27 11.70 -3.79 -1.73
CA GLY A 27 12.79 -2.85 -2.02
C GLY A 27 12.35 -1.40 -2.24
N THR A 28 13.31 -0.59 -2.64
CA THR A 28 13.19 0.87 -2.75
C THR A 28 12.65 1.34 -4.11
N GLY A 29 12.41 2.65 -4.17
CA GLY A 29 12.10 3.43 -5.36
C GLY A 29 13.09 3.26 -6.51
N GLU A 30 14.38 3.09 -6.18
CA GLU A 30 15.48 2.95 -7.15
C GLU A 30 15.68 1.51 -7.62
N ASN A 31 15.16 0.54 -6.86
CA ASN A 31 15.33 -0.88 -7.13
C ASN A 31 14.02 -1.49 -7.64
N ASP A 32 13.20 -2.00 -6.73
CA ASP A 32 12.04 -2.82 -7.07
C ASP A 32 10.94 -1.99 -7.74
N TYR A 33 10.85 -0.70 -7.40
CA TYR A 33 9.88 0.21 -7.99
C TYR A 33 10.45 1.02 -9.17
N ALA A 34 11.66 0.75 -9.65
CA ALA A 34 12.33 1.56 -10.68
C ALA A 34 11.56 1.63 -12.01
N SER A 35 10.78 0.59 -12.34
CA SER A 35 9.98 0.50 -13.56
C SER A 35 8.54 1.01 -13.41
N ARG A 36 8.19 1.64 -12.28
CA ARG A 36 6.84 2.16 -12.05
C ARG A 36 6.47 3.23 -13.07
N ASP A 37 5.20 3.24 -13.47
CA ASP A 37 4.67 4.31 -14.31
C ASP A 37 4.44 5.56 -13.46
N VAL A 38 5.18 6.63 -13.77
CA VAL A 38 5.11 7.89 -13.05
C VAL A 38 4.04 8.83 -13.65
N THR A 39 3.50 8.54 -14.84
CA THR A 39 2.63 9.49 -15.56
C THR A 39 1.31 9.78 -14.83
N SER A 40 0.71 8.77 -14.19
CA SER A 40 -0.50 8.86 -13.35
C SER A 40 -0.19 8.44 -11.90
N SER A 41 0.88 9.01 -11.35
CA SER A 41 1.39 8.63 -10.03
C SER A 41 1.22 9.75 -9.01
N ILE A 42 1.49 9.43 -7.75
CA ILE A 42 1.48 10.41 -6.68
C ILE A 42 2.56 11.48 -6.90
N GLU A 43 3.67 11.16 -7.58
CA GLU A 43 4.72 12.09 -7.95
C GLU A 43 4.23 13.22 -8.87
N THR A 44 3.24 12.97 -9.73
CA THR A 44 2.67 14.00 -10.62
C THR A 44 1.51 14.73 -9.96
N ILE A 45 0.68 14.03 -9.19
CA ILE A 45 -0.52 14.59 -8.58
C ILE A 45 -0.20 15.46 -7.36
N LEU A 46 0.71 15.03 -6.48
CA LEU A 46 0.96 15.69 -5.21
C LEU A 46 1.50 17.12 -5.35
N PRO A 47 2.44 17.43 -6.27
CA PRO A 47 2.87 18.80 -6.52
C PRO A 47 1.74 19.72 -7.00
N VAL A 48 0.77 19.17 -7.73
CA VAL A 48 -0.42 19.94 -8.16
C VAL A 48 -1.31 20.23 -6.97
N VAL A 49 -1.59 19.23 -6.13
CA VAL A 49 -2.41 19.39 -4.92
C VAL A 49 -1.82 20.44 -3.97
N LYS A 50 -0.48 20.44 -3.79
CA LYS A 50 0.23 21.45 -2.97
C LYS A 50 0.08 22.90 -3.48
N LYS A 51 -0.15 23.09 -4.79
CA LYS A 51 -0.36 24.43 -5.39
C LYS A 51 -1.78 24.96 -5.22
N ILE A 52 -2.75 24.09 -4.91
CA ILE A 52 -4.14 24.50 -4.73
C ILE A 52 -4.29 25.28 -3.43
N SER A 53 -4.67 26.55 -3.56
CA SER A 53 -4.95 27.39 -2.40
C SER A 53 -6.24 26.96 -1.70
N VAL A 54 -6.19 26.86 -0.38
CA VAL A 54 -7.35 26.66 0.50
C VAL A 54 -7.74 28.01 1.14
N PRO A 55 -9.03 28.24 1.46
CA PRO A 55 -10.16 27.34 1.26
C PRO A 55 -10.62 27.28 -0.21
N ILE A 56 -11.11 26.11 -0.63
CA ILE A 56 -11.65 25.86 -1.96
C ILE A 56 -13.13 26.24 -1.98
N HIS A 57 -13.54 27.02 -2.97
CA HIS A 57 -14.89 27.62 -3.03
C HIS A 57 -15.87 26.86 -3.93
N SER A 58 -15.37 25.94 -4.77
CA SER A 58 -16.19 25.12 -5.67
C SER A 58 -15.46 23.85 -6.06
N LYS A 59 -16.11 22.69 -5.88
CA LYS A 59 -15.57 21.40 -6.34
C LYS A 59 -15.44 21.35 -7.86
N THR A 60 -16.37 21.96 -8.58
CA THR A 60 -16.35 22.01 -10.04
C THR A 60 -15.17 22.83 -10.56
N GLU A 61 -14.89 23.98 -9.94
CA GLU A 61 -13.73 24.79 -10.32
C GLU A 61 -12.41 24.13 -9.92
N LEU A 62 -12.37 23.42 -8.78
CA LEU A 62 -11.22 22.60 -8.42
C LEU A 62 -10.93 21.53 -9.48
N ILE A 63 -11.95 20.80 -9.95
CA ILE A 63 -11.76 19.78 -10.99
C ILE A 63 -11.17 20.41 -12.25
N LYS A 64 -11.68 21.56 -12.69
CA LYS A 64 -11.15 22.28 -13.86
C LYS A 64 -9.70 22.74 -13.66
N GLU A 65 -9.36 23.23 -12.46
CA GLU A 65 -7.99 23.61 -12.11
C GLU A 65 -7.07 22.39 -12.16
N LEU A 66 -7.43 21.28 -11.53
CA LEU A 66 -6.65 20.03 -11.55
C LEU A 66 -6.41 19.53 -12.99
N GLN A 67 -7.45 19.55 -13.83
CA GLN A 67 -7.32 19.19 -15.24
C GLN A 67 -6.41 20.14 -16.03
N ARG A 68 -6.42 21.45 -15.72
CA ARG A 68 -5.48 22.41 -16.33
C ARG A 68 -4.02 22.12 -15.98
N HIS A 69 -3.77 21.49 -14.83
CA HIS A 69 -2.44 20.99 -14.44
C HIS A 69 -2.14 19.57 -14.93
N GLY A 70 -2.99 18.99 -15.79
CA GLY A 70 -2.76 17.69 -16.42
C GLY A 70 -3.29 16.48 -15.66
N VAL A 71 -4.02 16.66 -14.56
CA VAL A 71 -4.66 15.56 -13.83
C VAL A 71 -5.84 15.02 -14.64
N ALA A 72 -5.94 13.70 -14.80
CA ALA A 72 -7.03 13.11 -15.57
C ALA A 72 -8.38 13.37 -14.88
N LEU A 73 -9.47 13.46 -15.66
CA LEU A 73 -10.80 13.80 -15.12
C LEU A 73 -11.24 12.87 -13.98
N GLY A 74 -11.03 11.56 -14.13
CA GLY A 74 -11.39 10.58 -13.11
C GLY A 74 -10.62 10.77 -11.80
N GLU A 75 -9.31 11.04 -11.89
CA GLU A 75 -8.45 11.32 -10.74
C GLU A 75 -8.85 12.65 -10.07
N ALA A 76 -9.12 13.69 -10.86
CA ALA A 76 -9.57 14.98 -10.37
C ALA A 76 -10.91 14.88 -9.61
N GLN A 77 -11.87 14.13 -10.15
CA GLN A 77 -13.13 13.84 -9.48
C GLN A 77 -12.91 13.05 -8.19
N TRP A 78 -12.07 12.01 -8.22
CA TRP A 78 -11.74 11.21 -7.04
C TRP A 78 -11.07 12.05 -5.95
N LEU A 79 -10.16 12.96 -6.30
CA LEU A 79 -9.51 13.88 -5.36
C LEU A 79 -10.53 14.72 -4.60
N THR A 80 -11.64 15.13 -5.21
CA THR A 80 -12.69 15.91 -4.51
C THR A 80 -13.36 15.15 -3.35
N THR A 81 -13.24 13.82 -3.30
CA THR A 81 -13.73 13.01 -2.17
C THR A 81 -12.90 13.19 -0.90
N ASN A 82 -11.67 13.71 -1.05
CA ASN A 82 -10.75 14.07 0.03
C ASN A 82 -10.96 15.49 0.56
N LEU A 83 -12.08 16.14 0.23
CA LEU A 83 -12.42 17.47 0.76
C LEU A 83 -13.31 17.38 2.00
N ARG A 84 -13.03 18.24 2.99
CA ARG A 84 -13.87 18.50 4.16
C ARG A 84 -14.57 19.85 3.98
N LEU A 85 -15.88 19.89 4.22
CA LEU A 85 -16.65 21.13 4.23
C LEU A 85 -16.39 21.88 5.54
N ILE A 86 -15.92 23.12 5.46
CA ILE A 86 -15.61 23.96 6.63
C ILE A 86 -16.67 25.04 6.89
N SER A 87 -17.39 25.45 5.85
CA SER A 87 -18.52 26.38 5.95
C SER A 87 -19.57 26.02 4.91
N LYS A 88 -20.85 26.16 5.27
CA LYS A 88 -22.00 25.94 4.37
C LYS A 88 -22.48 27.22 3.69
N SER A 89 -22.20 28.39 4.25
CA SER A 89 -22.67 29.68 3.74
C SER A 89 -21.68 30.80 4.10
N PRO A 90 -20.70 31.12 3.24
CA PRO A 90 -20.46 30.55 1.91
C PRO A 90 -19.97 29.09 1.97
N GLU A 91 -20.15 28.34 0.89
CA GLU A 91 -19.63 26.98 0.78
C GLU A 91 -18.10 27.01 0.65
N LEU A 92 -17.40 26.44 1.63
CA LEU A 92 -15.94 26.42 1.70
C LEU A 92 -15.45 25.03 2.05
N TYR A 93 -14.35 24.62 1.41
CA TYR A 93 -13.72 23.33 1.61
C TYR A 93 -12.23 23.44 1.92
N GLU A 94 -11.70 22.42 2.56
CA GLU A 94 -10.26 22.19 2.70
C GLU A 94 -9.94 20.72 2.42
N TRP A 95 -8.66 20.42 2.22
CA TRP A 95 -8.20 19.03 2.12
C TRP A 95 -8.31 18.34 3.49
N LYS A 96 -8.86 17.11 3.51
CA LYS A 96 -8.82 16.23 4.69
C LYS A 96 -7.39 15.79 5.04
N MET A 97 -6.51 15.86 4.05
CA MET A 97 -5.15 15.37 4.10
C MET A 97 -4.16 16.54 4.06
N ASN A 98 -3.04 16.37 4.74
CA ASN A 98 -1.91 17.28 4.63
C ASN A 98 -0.98 16.77 3.51
N ALA A 99 -0.86 17.54 2.44
CA ALA A 99 -0.09 17.15 1.26
C ALA A 99 1.43 17.07 1.53
N ASP A 100 1.95 17.85 2.48
CA ASP A 100 3.37 17.77 2.87
C ASP A 100 3.67 16.49 3.64
N VAL A 101 2.78 16.12 4.57
CA VAL A 101 2.89 14.84 5.30
C VAL A 101 2.78 13.65 4.35
N ILE A 102 1.88 13.70 3.35
CA ILE A 102 1.79 12.64 2.34
C ILE A 102 3.10 12.51 1.55
N ASP A 103 3.73 13.63 1.21
CA ASP A 103 5.00 13.63 0.47
C ASP A 103 6.10 12.97 1.30
N GLU A 104 6.22 13.36 2.58
CA GLU A 104 7.18 12.74 3.51
C GLU A 104 6.95 11.23 3.64
N LEU A 105 5.70 10.80 3.83
CA LEU A 105 5.35 9.39 3.91
C LEU A 105 5.67 8.64 2.62
N TYR A 106 5.44 9.27 1.46
CA TYR A 106 5.74 8.67 0.17
C TYR A 106 7.25 8.54 -0.07
N GLN A 107 8.04 9.57 0.26
CA GLN A 107 9.51 9.49 0.18
C GLN A 107 10.07 8.46 1.18
N SER A 108 9.51 8.38 2.38
CA SER A 108 9.88 7.33 3.35
C SER A 108 9.59 5.94 2.78
N PHE A 109 8.42 5.74 2.16
CA PHE A 109 8.07 4.49 1.51
C PHE A 109 9.07 4.12 0.40
N LEU A 110 9.40 5.05 -0.49
CA LEU A 110 10.35 4.81 -1.58
C LEU A 110 11.79 4.61 -1.10
N SER A 111 12.19 5.16 0.04
CA SER A 111 13.56 5.02 0.56
C SER A 111 13.76 3.82 1.48
N THR A 112 12.68 3.18 1.92
CA THR A 112 12.77 2.06 2.87
C THR A 112 13.09 0.75 2.14
N ASP A 113 14.23 0.14 2.48
CA ASP A 113 14.61 -1.19 2.01
C ASP A 113 14.31 -2.25 3.09
N LEU A 114 13.39 -3.16 2.80
CA LEU A 114 13.02 -4.26 3.69
C LEU A 114 13.73 -5.57 3.35
N TRP A 115 14.48 -5.65 2.25
CA TRP A 115 15.23 -6.86 1.91
C TRP A 115 16.13 -7.36 3.06
N PRO A 116 16.90 -6.51 3.76
CA PRO A 116 17.74 -6.96 4.87
C PRO A 116 16.95 -7.56 6.04
N VAL A 117 15.69 -7.16 6.23
CA VAL A 117 14.81 -7.72 7.26
C VAL A 117 14.33 -9.10 6.84
N ILE A 118 13.85 -9.23 5.61
CA ILE A 118 13.21 -10.45 5.09
C ILE A 118 14.26 -11.55 4.85
N GLU A 119 15.46 -11.21 4.40
CA GLU A 119 16.53 -12.20 4.11
C GLU A 119 17.19 -12.77 5.37
N HIS A 120 17.09 -12.07 6.51
CA HIS A 120 17.77 -12.40 7.77
C HIS A 120 16.80 -12.69 8.92
N LEU A 121 15.58 -13.16 8.63
CA LEU A 121 14.59 -13.51 9.67
C LEU A 121 15.12 -14.53 10.68
N ASP A 122 15.79 -15.58 10.20
CA ASP A 122 16.32 -16.66 11.05
C ASP A 122 17.41 -16.15 12.02
N ALA A 123 18.25 -15.22 11.56
CA ALA A 123 19.31 -14.62 12.37
C ALA A 123 18.75 -13.76 13.52
N ARG A 124 17.50 -13.30 13.40
CA ARG A 124 16.82 -12.49 14.43
C ARG A 124 16.09 -13.32 15.47
N LYS A 125 16.18 -14.67 15.42
CA LYS A 125 15.40 -15.60 16.27
C LYS A 125 13.89 -15.40 16.14
N CYS A 126 13.42 -14.92 14.99
CA CYS A 126 12.01 -14.74 14.67
C CYS A 126 11.38 -16.04 14.12
N ASN A 127 11.65 -17.18 14.77
CA ASN A 127 11.18 -18.50 14.31
C ASN A 127 9.64 -18.63 14.33
N ASP A 128 8.97 -17.69 14.99
CA ASP A 128 7.52 -17.61 15.09
C ASP A 128 6.91 -16.58 14.11
N VAL A 129 7.68 -16.01 13.18
CA VAL A 129 7.17 -15.03 12.20
C VAL A 129 7.13 -15.64 10.79
N GLU A 130 5.98 -15.54 10.14
CA GLU A 130 5.79 -15.89 8.72
C GLU A 130 5.45 -14.63 7.94
N ILE A 131 6.09 -14.43 6.78
CA ILE A 131 5.81 -13.30 5.89
C ILE A 131 5.18 -13.82 4.61
N HIS A 132 4.05 -13.26 4.23
CA HIS A 132 3.31 -13.61 3.03
C HIS A 132 3.19 -12.39 2.11
N PHE A 133 3.83 -12.46 0.94
CA PHE A 133 3.65 -11.50 -0.14
C PHE A 133 2.52 -11.96 -1.03
N VAL A 134 1.52 -11.12 -1.25
CA VAL A 134 0.46 -11.38 -2.23
C VAL A 134 0.65 -10.42 -3.38
N HIS A 135 0.77 -10.93 -4.60
CA HIS A 135 0.97 -10.08 -5.77
C HIS A 135 -0.14 -10.26 -6.81
N ALA A 136 -0.53 -9.15 -7.43
CA ALA A 136 -1.56 -9.12 -8.44
C ALA A 136 -0.99 -9.49 -9.82
N SER A 137 -1.71 -10.31 -10.60
CA SER A 137 -1.23 -10.76 -11.91
C SER A 137 -0.97 -9.63 -12.92
N ASN A 138 -1.67 -8.50 -12.78
CA ASN A 138 -1.56 -7.37 -13.70
C ASN A 138 -0.62 -6.26 -13.19
N ASN A 139 0.09 -6.48 -12.09
CA ASN A 139 1.12 -5.56 -11.63
C ASN A 139 2.47 -5.92 -12.28
N ASN A 140 2.93 -5.08 -13.18
CA ASN A 140 4.17 -5.27 -13.95
C ASN A 140 5.45 -4.96 -13.16
N MET A 141 5.35 -4.44 -11.93
CA MET A 141 6.51 -4.16 -11.09
C MET A 141 7.12 -5.43 -10.48
N TRP A 142 6.37 -6.54 -10.43
CA TRP A 142 6.85 -7.84 -9.97
C TRP A 142 7.77 -8.50 -11.00
N SER A 143 9.05 -8.11 -11.00
CA SER A 143 10.03 -8.65 -11.93
C SER A 143 10.32 -10.14 -11.69
N PRO A 144 10.70 -10.92 -12.72
CA PRO A 144 11.10 -12.32 -12.55
C PRO A 144 12.27 -12.52 -11.57
N ASN A 145 13.18 -11.54 -11.49
CA ASN A 145 14.31 -11.58 -10.56
C ASN A 145 13.84 -11.46 -9.11
N LEU A 146 12.92 -10.53 -8.84
CA LEU A 146 12.32 -10.32 -7.53
C LEU A 146 11.53 -11.56 -7.07
N LEU A 147 10.74 -12.15 -7.98
CA LEU A 147 9.97 -13.36 -7.68
C LEU A 147 10.89 -14.54 -7.32
N ARG A 148 11.98 -14.74 -8.07
CA ARG A 148 12.99 -15.77 -7.74
C ARG A 148 13.68 -15.50 -6.41
N ARG A 149 13.98 -14.23 -6.11
CA ARG A 149 14.59 -13.84 -4.83
C ARG A 149 13.68 -14.17 -3.65
N LEU A 150 12.37 -13.94 -3.77
CA LEU A 150 11.39 -14.33 -2.75
C LEU A 150 11.24 -15.85 -2.64
N ASP A 151 11.21 -16.57 -3.76
CA ASP A 151 11.08 -18.05 -3.75
C ASP A 151 12.23 -18.73 -3.00
N ALA A 152 13.44 -18.18 -3.09
CA ALA A 152 14.61 -18.68 -2.37
C ALA A 152 14.50 -18.52 -0.84
N LEU A 153 13.56 -17.71 -0.34
CA LEU A 153 13.36 -17.44 1.08
C LEU A 153 12.23 -18.30 1.69
N ARG A 154 11.67 -19.24 0.93
CA ARG A 154 10.59 -20.13 1.41
C ARG A 154 10.97 -20.96 2.64
N GLU A 155 12.22 -21.41 2.69
CA GLU A 155 12.75 -22.16 3.84
C GLU A 155 12.91 -21.27 5.08
N LYS A 156 12.90 -19.95 4.91
CA LYS A 156 12.98 -18.93 5.96
C LYS A 156 11.62 -18.31 6.30
N HIS A 157 10.54 -19.08 6.10
CA HIS A 157 9.16 -18.66 6.39
C HIS A 157 8.65 -17.45 5.60
N VAL A 158 9.22 -17.18 4.41
CA VAL A 158 8.75 -16.15 3.49
C VAL A 158 8.05 -16.80 2.30
N TYR A 159 6.78 -16.46 2.09
CA TYR A 159 5.95 -17.06 1.05
C TYR A 159 5.45 -15.99 0.09
N ARG A 160 5.25 -16.37 -1.18
CA ARG A 160 4.51 -15.55 -2.13
C ARG A 160 3.25 -16.24 -2.62
N HIS A 161 2.25 -15.44 -2.94
CA HIS A 161 0.96 -15.85 -3.46
C HIS A 161 0.62 -15.00 -4.68
N LEU A 162 0.23 -15.65 -5.77
CA LEU A 162 -0.27 -14.97 -6.96
C LEU A 162 -1.79 -14.88 -6.88
N LEU A 163 -2.33 -13.66 -7.02
CA LEU A 163 -3.75 -13.45 -7.21
C LEU A 163 -4.05 -13.23 -8.69
N GLU A 164 -4.56 -14.27 -9.35
CA GLU A 164 -4.94 -14.19 -10.75
C GLU A 164 -6.07 -13.19 -11.01
N LYS A 165 -6.03 -12.53 -12.18
CA LYS A 165 -7.08 -11.61 -12.67
C LYS A 165 -7.32 -10.41 -11.74
N SER A 166 -6.27 -9.95 -11.06
CA SER A 166 -6.32 -8.80 -10.17
C SER A 166 -5.33 -7.72 -10.62
N GLY A 167 -5.71 -6.46 -10.41
CA GLY A 167 -4.80 -5.31 -10.50
C GLY A 167 -4.27 -4.90 -9.14
N HIS A 168 -3.45 -3.84 -9.09
CA HIS A 168 -2.74 -3.38 -7.89
C HIS A 168 -3.65 -3.16 -6.66
N TRP A 169 -4.90 -2.77 -6.88
CA TRP A 169 -5.88 -2.50 -5.83
C TRP A 169 -6.77 -3.70 -5.47
N TYR A 170 -6.36 -4.94 -5.79
CA TYR A 170 -7.11 -6.16 -5.46
C TYR A 170 -8.56 -6.21 -5.98
N ILE A 171 -8.89 -5.36 -6.94
CA ILE A 171 -10.18 -5.39 -7.63
C ILE A 171 -10.09 -6.47 -8.71
N ARG A 172 -10.96 -7.47 -8.60
CA ARG A 172 -11.15 -8.50 -9.64
C ARG A 172 -11.56 -7.81 -10.94
N LEU A 173 -10.67 -7.77 -11.92
CA LEU A 173 -10.98 -7.28 -13.26
C LEU A 173 -11.78 -8.38 -13.99
N GLY A 174 -13.08 -8.44 -13.73
CA GLY A 174 -13.94 -9.48 -14.31
C GLY A 174 -15.43 -9.42 -13.96
N ASP A 175 -15.87 -8.59 -13.01
CA ASP A 175 -17.31 -8.41 -12.75
C ASP A 175 -17.65 -6.97 -12.35
N GLN A 176 -17.66 -6.08 -13.34
CA GLN A 176 -18.19 -4.71 -13.21
C GLN A 176 -19.71 -4.63 -13.47
N ARG A 177 -20.45 -5.76 -13.43
CA ARG A 177 -21.91 -5.78 -13.69
C ARG A 177 -22.79 -5.79 -12.43
N LYS A 178 -22.25 -5.59 -11.23
CA LYS A 178 -23.05 -5.60 -9.99
C LYS A 178 -22.95 -4.37 -9.09
N PHE A 179 -22.61 -3.20 -9.65
CA PHE A 179 -22.86 -1.92 -8.99
C PHE A 179 -23.69 -1.00 -9.90
N ARG A 180 -24.92 -1.41 -10.22
CA ARG A 180 -26.03 -0.48 -10.42
C ARG A 180 -26.97 -0.69 -9.25
N ARG A 181 -27.23 0.39 -8.51
CA ARG A 181 -28.35 0.48 -7.56
C ARG A 181 -29.65 0.18 -8.29
#